data_AF-A0A3A3A9G4-F1
#
_entry.id   AF-A0A3A3A9G4-F1
#
_cell.length_a   1.000
_cell.length_b   1.000
_cell.length_c   1.000
_cell.angle_alpha   90.00
_cell.angle_beta   90.00
_cell.angle_gamma   90.00
#
_symmetry.space_group_name_H-M   'P 1'
#
loop_
_entity.id
_entity.type
_entity.pdbx_description
1 polymer ?
#
loop_
_entity_poly.entity_id
_entity_poly.type
_entity_poly.pdbx_seq_one_letter_code
_entity_poly.pdbx_strand_id
1 'polypeptide(L)'
;MAFPGMTPPMGGMPGGSGNDAQGLSNQDMALLYYSRLAAESCASKTVMSGVAGFGMGAIFGLFMSSMSYDSPMTPQNQQIADLPLRQQVRYGLKDMGSRSLSAGKNFGIVGALFAGIECCIEGFRAKNDLKNIAAAGCLSGGILGARAGPYAACAGCVGFSAFSTAIDWYMLSPSEPDD
;
A
#
# COMPACT_ATOMS: atom_id res chain seq x y z
N MET A 1 -7.30 12.87 1.37
CA MET A 1 -6.49 13.47 0.26
C MET A 1 -6.69 12.73 -1.06
N ALA A 2 -6.95 13.44 -2.16
CA ALA A 2 -6.58 12.96 -3.49
C ALA A 2 -5.05 13.06 -3.58
N PHE A 3 -4.36 11.93 -3.57
CA PHE A 3 -2.89 11.87 -3.60
C PHE A 3 -2.35 12.54 -4.87
N PRO A 4 -1.62 13.67 -4.78
CA PRO A 4 -0.83 14.16 -5.89
C PRO A 4 0.46 13.33 -5.94
N GLY A 5 0.48 12.28 -6.75
CA GLY A 5 1.69 11.47 -6.94
C GLY A 5 1.49 9.96 -7.11
N MET A 6 0.25 9.45 -7.02
CA MET A 6 -0.05 8.05 -7.34
C MET A 6 -0.95 7.97 -8.57
N THR A 7 -0.44 8.43 -9.71
CA THR A 7 -0.88 7.88 -10.98
C THR A 7 -0.43 6.41 -10.99
N PRO A 8 -1.33 5.42 -11.11
CA PRO A 8 -0.89 4.05 -11.32
C PRO A 8 -0.05 4.00 -12.61
N PRO A 9 0.98 3.15 -12.70
CA PRO A 9 1.72 2.97 -13.94
C PRO A 9 0.73 2.38 -14.96
N MET A 10 0.18 3.23 -15.82
CA MET A 10 -0.49 2.82 -17.05
C MET A 10 0.57 2.21 -17.97
N GLY A 11 0.93 0.96 -17.69
CA GLY A 11 1.65 0.11 -18.60
C GLY A 11 0.69 -0.38 -19.69
N GLY A 12 0.72 0.29 -20.84
CA GLY A 12 0.30 -0.29 -22.12
C GLY A 12 -0.99 0.24 -22.70
N MET A 13 -0.92 1.39 -23.37
CA MET A 13 -1.84 1.70 -24.48
C MET A 13 -0.98 2.16 -25.69
N PRO A 14 -1.11 1.51 -26.87
CA PRO A 14 -0.24 1.81 -27.99
C PRO A 14 -0.73 3.07 -28.71
N GLY A 15 0.19 4.02 -28.91
CA GLY A 15 0.16 5.01 -30.00
C GLY A 15 -1.04 5.96 -30.08
N GLY A 16 -0.83 7.19 -29.65
CA GLY A 16 -1.72 8.31 -29.97
C GLY A 16 -0.97 9.62 -29.79
N SER A 17 -0.37 10.13 -30.87
CA SER A 17 0.35 11.40 -30.87
C SER A 17 -0.60 12.58 -30.97
N GLY A 18 -0.41 13.60 -30.13
CA GLY A 18 -0.78 14.98 -30.42
C GLY A 18 -2.24 15.39 -30.18
N ASN A 19 -2.41 16.55 -29.52
CA ASN A 19 -3.53 17.48 -29.72
C ASN A 19 -4.96 17.12 -29.29
N ASP A 20 -5.18 16.46 -28.15
CA ASP A 20 -6.53 16.37 -27.56
C ASP A 20 -6.78 17.41 -26.46
N ALA A 21 -6.67 18.69 -26.83
CA ALA A 21 -7.22 19.81 -26.07
C ALA A 21 -8.53 20.34 -26.68
N GLN A 22 -9.25 19.51 -27.44
CA GLN A 22 -10.48 19.91 -28.13
C GLN A 22 -11.61 18.91 -27.87
N GLY A 23 -12.50 19.30 -26.94
CA GLY A 23 -13.87 18.78 -26.88
C GLY A 23 -14.08 17.63 -25.90
N LEU A 24 -13.93 17.87 -24.60
CA LEU A 24 -14.58 16.99 -23.62
C LEU A 24 -16.08 17.33 -23.64
N SER A 25 -16.89 16.40 -24.13
CA SER A 25 -18.33 16.56 -24.25
C SER A 25 -18.98 16.71 -22.86
N ASN A 26 -20.18 17.31 -22.77
CA ASN A 26 -20.98 17.33 -21.54
C ASN A 26 -21.22 15.91 -20.97
N GLN A 27 -21.09 14.88 -21.82
CA GLN A 27 -21.22 13.47 -21.49
C GLN A 27 -19.95 12.91 -20.81
N ASP A 28 -18.77 13.33 -21.26
CA ASP A 28 -17.48 12.99 -20.62
C ASP A 28 -17.31 13.67 -19.25
N MET A 29 -17.84 14.89 -19.09
CA MET A 29 -17.92 15.56 -17.79
C MET A 29 -18.78 14.78 -16.79
N ALA A 30 -19.91 14.22 -17.22
CA ALA A 30 -20.75 13.37 -16.37
C ALA A 30 -20.08 12.02 -16.05
N LEU A 31 -19.37 11.43 -17.01
CA LEU A 31 -18.60 10.20 -16.81
C LEU A 31 -17.41 10.41 -15.86
N LEU A 32 -16.66 11.51 -16.02
CA LEU A 32 -15.56 11.87 -15.12
C LEU A 32 -16.05 12.25 -13.72
N TYR A 33 -17.23 12.87 -13.62
CA TYR A 33 -17.87 13.12 -12.33
C TYR A 33 -18.23 11.80 -11.63
N TYR A 34 -18.83 10.84 -12.35
CA TYR A 34 -19.11 9.51 -11.81
C TYR A 34 -17.83 8.72 -11.46
N SER A 35 -16.77 8.83 -12.25
CA SER A 35 -15.49 8.16 -11.95
C SER A 35 -14.77 8.81 -10.77
N ARG A 36 -14.87 10.14 -10.60
CA ARG A 36 -14.36 10.86 -9.42
C ARG A 36 -15.16 10.53 -8.17
N LEU A 37 -16.48 10.53 -8.22
CA LEU A 37 -17.32 10.07 -7.11
C LEU A 37 -17.02 8.61 -6.73
N ALA A 38 -16.81 7.76 -7.73
CA ALA A 38 -16.42 6.38 -7.50
C ALA A 38 -15.03 6.31 -6.83
N ALA A 39 -14.05 7.10 -7.28
CA ALA A 39 -12.69 7.15 -6.73
C ALA A 39 -12.57 7.88 -5.37
N GLU A 40 -13.51 8.77 -5.05
CA GLU A 40 -13.57 9.51 -3.78
C GLU A 40 -14.33 8.73 -2.70
N SER A 41 -15.04 7.66 -3.06
CA SER A 41 -15.71 6.83 -2.07
C SER A 41 -14.71 6.16 -1.11
N CYS A 42 -15.06 6.09 0.18
CA CYS A 42 -14.21 5.42 1.17
C CYS A 42 -13.95 3.95 0.79
N ALA A 43 -14.92 3.30 0.15
CA ALA A 43 -14.80 1.93 -0.31
C ALA A 43 -13.72 1.80 -1.39
N SER A 44 -13.71 2.67 -2.40
CA SER A 44 -12.69 2.62 -3.46
C SER A 44 -11.31 2.99 -2.93
N LYS A 45 -11.19 4.04 -2.10
CA LYS A 45 -9.90 4.44 -1.49
C LYS A 45 -9.31 3.30 -0.66
N THR A 46 -10.15 2.60 0.10
CA THR A 46 -9.77 1.42 0.89
C THR A 46 -9.34 0.24 0.02
N VAL A 47 -10.08 -0.06 -1.05
CA VAL A 47 -9.76 -1.17 -1.95
C VAL A 47 -8.48 -0.88 -2.73
N MET A 48 -8.34 0.33 -3.29
CA MET A 48 -7.16 0.71 -4.08
C MET A 48 -5.89 0.72 -3.23
N SER A 49 -5.95 1.29 -2.01
CA SER A 49 -4.83 1.26 -1.07
C SER A 49 -4.51 -0.17 -0.59
N GLY A 50 -5.51 -1.00 -0.36
CA GLY A 50 -5.33 -2.41 -0.02
C GLY A 50 -4.65 -3.20 -1.14
N VAL A 51 -5.06 -3.00 -2.39
CA VAL A 51 -4.43 -3.64 -3.56
C VAL A 51 -3.01 -3.12 -3.77
N ALA A 52 -2.78 -1.82 -3.64
CA ALA A 52 -1.45 -1.22 -3.75
C ALA A 52 -0.50 -1.78 -2.67
N GLY A 53 -0.97 -1.82 -1.41
CA GLY A 53 -0.24 -2.42 -0.30
C GLY A 53 0.04 -3.91 -0.50
N PHE A 54 -0.94 -4.66 -1.02
CA PHE A 54 -0.75 -6.07 -1.35
C PHE A 54 0.32 -6.28 -2.42
N GLY A 55 0.30 -5.49 -3.49
CA GLY A 55 1.29 -5.57 -4.56
C GLY A 55 2.70 -5.26 -4.06
N MET A 56 2.86 -4.15 -3.35
CA MET A 56 4.16 -3.77 -2.77
C MET A 56 4.66 -4.81 -1.76
N GLY A 57 3.79 -5.33 -0.89
CA GLY A 57 4.12 -6.36 0.08
C GLY A 57 4.48 -7.71 -0.54
N ALA A 58 3.82 -8.09 -1.65
CA ALA A 58 4.13 -9.32 -2.37
C ALA A 58 5.52 -9.25 -3.02
N ILE A 59 5.87 -8.11 -3.64
CA ILE A 59 7.20 -7.88 -4.22
C ILE A 59 8.26 -7.91 -3.12
N PHE A 60 8.03 -7.18 -2.03
CA PHE A 60 8.94 -7.17 -0.89
C PHE A 60 9.12 -8.56 -0.27
N GLY A 61 8.02 -9.31 -0.11
CA GLY A 61 8.05 -10.67 0.43
C GLY A 61 8.79 -11.67 -0.49
N LEU A 62 8.66 -11.53 -1.80
CA LEU A 62 9.40 -12.33 -2.77
C LEU A 62 10.91 -12.04 -2.66
N PHE A 63 11.28 -10.76 -2.63
CA PHE A 63 12.68 -10.34 -2.48
C PHE A 63 13.29 -10.85 -1.16
N MET A 64 12.59 -10.67 -0.04
CA MET A 64 13.05 -11.15 1.27
C MET A 64 13.18 -12.68 1.30
N SER A 65 12.26 -13.40 0.65
CA SER A 65 12.34 -14.86 0.55
C SER A 65 13.53 -15.35 -0.27
N SER A 66 13.92 -14.60 -1.31
CA SER A 66 15.13 -14.88 -2.10
C SER A 66 16.40 -14.74 -1.27
N MET A 67 16.51 -13.69 -0.44
CA MET A 67 17.67 -13.51 0.44
C MET A 67 17.75 -14.60 1.51
N SER A 68 16.61 -15.06 2.04
CA SER A 68 16.58 -16.14 3.03
C SER A 68 16.97 -17.52 2.45
N TYR A 69 16.84 -17.70 1.13
CA TYR A 69 17.22 -18.93 0.44
C TYR A 69 18.74 -19.02 0.18
N ASP A 70 19.45 -17.90 0.17
CA ASP A 70 20.90 -17.83 0.01
C ASP A 70 21.67 -18.30 1.26
N SER A 71 20.99 -18.42 2.41
CA SER A 71 21.57 -18.92 3.66
C SER A 71 21.25 -20.40 3.92
N PRO A 72 22.17 -21.34 3.61
CA PRO A 72 21.98 -22.78 3.84
C PRO A 72 22.12 -23.22 5.32
N MET A 73 22.29 -22.27 6.26
CA MET A 73 22.61 -22.56 7.67
C MET A 73 21.39 -22.96 8.52
N THR A 74 20.18 -22.99 7.96
CA THR A 74 19.00 -23.46 8.69
C THR A 74 18.75 -24.96 8.42
N PRO A 75 18.40 -25.76 9.44
CA PRO A 75 18.13 -27.20 9.29
C PRO A 75 17.06 -27.50 8.23
N GLN A 76 16.07 -26.60 8.06
CA GLN A 76 15.07 -26.71 6.99
C GLN A 76 15.66 -26.56 5.58
N ASN A 77 16.62 -25.66 5.36
CA ASN A 77 17.20 -25.44 4.02
C ASN A 77 18.13 -26.59 3.60
N GLN A 78 18.81 -27.25 4.54
CA GLN A 78 19.67 -28.40 4.25
C GLN A 78 18.86 -29.60 3.75
N GLN A 79 17.69 -29.86 4.33
CA GLN A 79 16.80 -30.93 3.87
C GLN A 79 16.23 -30.67 2.47
N ILE A 80 16.16 -29.41 2.04
CA ILE A 80 15.70 -29.02 0.70
C ILE A 80 16.84 -29.12 -0.32
N ALA A 81 18.10 -28.98 0.13
CA ALA A 81 19.31 -29.09 -0.69
C ALA A 81 19.50 -30.50 -1.28
N ASP A 82 19.13 -31.53 -0.53
CA ASP A 82 19.33 -32.94 -0.90
C ASP A 82 18.26 -33.51 -1.84
N LEU A 83 17.19 -32.76 -2.15
CA LEU A 83 16.15 -33.18 -3.09
C LEU A 83 16.55 -32.97 -4.56
N PRO A 84 16.01 -33.76 -5.50
CA PRO A 84 16.25 -33.55 -6.93
C PRO A 84 15.85 -32.13 -7.36
N LEU A 85 16.65 -31.49 -8.23
CA LEU A 85 16.52 -30.08 -8.63
C LEU A 85 15.10 -29.67 -9.02
N ARG A 86 14.35 -30.55 -9.70
CA ARG A 86 12.95 -30.29 -10.07
C ARG A 86 12.03 -30.14 -8.86
N GLN A 87 12.26 -30.93 -7.82
CA GLN A 87 11.44 -30.93 -6.61
C GLN A 87 11.87 -29.82 -5.65
N GLN A 88 13.17 -29.51 -5.61
CA GLN A 88 13.74 -28.36 -4.91
C GLN A 88 13.19 -27.03 -5.47
N VAL A 89 13.20 -26.86 -6.81
CA VAL A 89 12.62 -25.66 -7.45
C VAL A 89 11.12 -25.57 -7.21
N ARG A 90 10.39 -26.69 -7.32
CA ARG A 90 8.94 -26.71 -7.08
C ARG A 90 8.59 -26.37 -5.63
N TYR A 91 9.37 -26.87 -4.67
CA TYR A 91 9.18 -26.58 -3.26
C TYR A 91 9.58 -25.13 -2.93
N GLY A 92 10.71 -24.66 -3.44
CA GLY A 92 11.18 -23.28 -3.27
C GLY A 92 10.21 -22.27 -3.83
N LEU A 93 9.71 -22.46 -5.07
CA LEU A 93 8.68 -21.58 -5.63
C LEU A 93 7.38 -21.59 -4.81
N LYS A 94 7.01 -22.73 -4.23
CA LYS A 94 5.83 -22.84 -3.37
C LYS A 94 6.02 -22.12 -2.03
N ASP A 95 7.18 -22.23 -1.41
CA ASP A 95 7.50 -21.55 -0.14
C ASP A 95 7.66 -20.04 -0.36
N MET A 96 8.45 -19.63 -1.36
CA MET A 96 8.61 -18.23 -1.75
C MET A 96 7.25 -17.58 -2.07
N GLY A 97 6.41 -18.27 -2.84
CA GLY A 97 5.07 -17.79 -3.16
C GLY A 97 4.17 -17.68 -1.93
N SER A 98 4.22 -18.66 -1.01
CA SER A 98 3.46 -18.62 0.24
C SER A 98 3.88 -17.44 1.13
N ARG A 99 5.18 -17.20 1.26
CA ARG A 99 5.74 -16.08 2.04
C ARG A 99 5.41 -14.73 1.41
N SER A 100 5.55 -14.61 0.09
CA SER A 100 5.16 -13.42 -0.68
C SER A 100 3.66 -13.12 -0.52
N LEU A 101 2.79 -14.13 -0.62
CA LEU A 101 1.35 -13.96 -0.40
C LEU A 101 1.02 -13.55 1.04
N SER A 102 1.71 -14.13 2.02
CA SER A 102 1.53 -13.76 3.43
C SER A 102 1.94 -12.30 3.66
N ALA A 103 3.10 -11.89 3.13
CA ALA A 103 3.56 -10.50 3.20
C ALA A 103 2.56 -9.55 2.53
N GLY A 104 2.15 -9.85 1.28
CA GLY A 104 1.14 -9.07 0.56
C GLY A 104 -0.16 -8.93 1.35
N LYS A 105 -0.69 -10.01 1.95
CA LYS A 105 -1.90 -9.94 2.78
C LYS A 105 -1.74 -8.98 3.96
N ASN A 106 -0.62 -9.04 4.67
CA ASN A 106 -0.37 -8.16 5.80
C ASN A 106 -0.29 -6.70 5.35
N PHE A 107 0.51 -6.38 4.34
CA PHE A 107 0.63 -5.00 3.84
C PHE A 107 -0.68 -4.47 3.22
N GLY A 108 -1.45 -5.34 2.57
CA GLY A 108 -2.78 -4.99 2.06
C GLY A 108 -3.77 -4.64 3.17
N ILE A 109 -3.77 -5.40 4.28
CA ILE A 109 -4.60 -5.09 5.45
C ILE A 109 -4.19 -3.76 6.08
N VAL A 110 -2.88 -3.51 6.22
CA VAL A 110 -2.38 -2.23 6.75
C VAL A 110 -2.81 -1.05 5.87
N GLY A 111 -2.62 -1.15 4.55
CA GLY A 111 -3.02 -0.11 3.60
C GLY A 111 -4.52 0.17 3.60
N ALA A 112 -5.33 -0.89 3.58
CA ALA A 112 -6.79 -0.78 3.63
C ALA A 112 -7.28 -0.16 4.95
N LEU A 113 -6.73 -0.60 6.10
CA LEU A 113 -7.11 -0.05 7.40
C LEU A 113 -6.75 1.43 7.52
N PHE A 114 -5.57 1.84 7.06
CA PHE A 114 -5.16 3.23 7.09
C PHE A 114 -6.08 4.12 6.26
N ALA A 115 -6.27 3.80 4.98
CA ALA A 115 -7.10 4.59 4.08
C ALA A 115 -8.58 4.61 4.48
N GLY A 116 -9.10 3.49 5.01
CA GLY A 116 -10.47 3.40 5.50
C GLY A 116 -10.70 4.27 6.73
N ILE A 117 -9.80 4.23 7.70
CA ILE A 117 -9.90 5.06 8.92
C ILE A 117 -9.73 6.54 8.58
N GLU A 118 -8.75 6.89 7.75
CA GLU A 118 -8.57 8.26 7.27
C GLU A 118 -9.85 8.77 6.61
N CYS A 119 -10.43 8.01 5.68
CA CYS A 119 -11.65 8.42 4.99
C CYS A 119 -12.85 8.59 5.95
N CYS A 120 -13.00 7.72 6.94
CA CYS A 120 -14.03 7.86 7.98
C CYS A 120 -13.83 9.14 8.81
N ILE A 121 -12.59 9.48 9.16
CA ILE A 121 -12.27 10.70 9.93
C ILE A 121 -12.48 11.95 9.07
N GLU A 122 -12.03 11.93 7.81
CA GLU A 122 -12.26 13.00 6.83
C GLU A 122 -13.77 13.23 6.64
N GLY A 123 -14.56 12.15 6.49
CA GLY A 123 -16.01 12.21 6.36
C GLY A 123 -16.71 12.79 7.59
N PHE A 124 -16.20 12.52 8.80
CA PHE A 124 -16.78 13.07 10.03
C PHE A 124 -16.40 14.54 10.28
N ARG A 125 -15.16 14.93 9.99
CA ARG A 125 -14.66 16.30 10.28
C ARG A 125 -14.77 17.26 9.10
N ALA A 126 -15.04 16.76 7.90
CA ALA A 126 -15.04 17.50 6.63
C ALA A 126 -13.77 18.35 6.42
N LYS A 127 -12.65 17.88 6.98
CA LYS A 127 -11.34 18.52 6.90
C LYS A 127 -10.29 17.46 6.65
N ASN A 128 -9.20 17.88 6.03
CA ASN A 128 -8.08 17.02 5.72
C ASN A 128 -6.79 17.76 6.10
N ASP A 129 -6.34 17.50 7.32
CA ASP A 129 -5.19 18.13 7.96
C ASP A 129 -4.29 17.05 8.59
N LEU A 130 -3.03 17.41 8.88
CA LEU A 130 -2.05 16.55 9.57
C LEU A 130 -2.58 15.86 10.83
N LYS A 131 -3.49 16.51 11.58
CA LYS A 131 -4.10 15.93 12.80
C LYS A 131 -5.00 14.73 12.49
N ASN A 132 -5.69 14.75 11.36
CA ASN A 132 -6.54 13.64 10.93
C ASN A 132 -5.71 12.44 10.48
N ILE A 133 -4.57 12.71 9.82
CA ILE A 133 -3.60 11.69 9.44
C ILE A 133 -2.89 11.10 10.68
N ALA A 134 -2.52 11.93 11.64
CA ALA A 134 -1.98 11.47 12.92
C ALA A 134 -2.96 10.55 13.65
N ALA A 135 -4.24 10.94 13.70
CA ALA A 135 -5.29 10.15 14.32
C ALA A 135 -5.55 8.84 13.57
N ALA A 136 -5.60 8.88 12.23
CA ALA A 136 -5.73 7.69 11.40
C ALA A 136 -4.56 6.72 11.64
N GLY A 137 -3.32 7.22 11.58
CA GLY A 137 -2.11 6.45 11.86
C GLY A 137 -2.14 5.84 13.26
N CYS A 138 -2.46 6.62 14.29
CA CYS A 138 -2.55 6.09 15.66
C CYS A 138 -3.61 5.00 15.79
N LEU A 139 -4.80 5.19 15.23
CA LEU A 139 -5.89 4.22 15.30
C LEU A 139 -5.54 2.94 14.52
N SER A 140 -5.02 3.06 13.31
CA SER A 140 -4.58 1.90 12.51
C SER A 140 -3.49 1.12 13.22
N GLY A 141 -2.44 1.80 13.71
CA GLY A 141 -1.33 1.18 14.44
C GLY A 141 -1.77 0.55 15.77
N GLY A 142 -2.67 1.21 16.49
CA GLY A 142 -3.27 0.70 17.72
C GLY A 142 -4.11 -0.56 17.48
N ILE A 143 -4.95 -0.58 16.44
CA ILE A 143 -5.78 -1.74 16.07
C ILE A 143 -4.90 -2.93 15.67
N LEU A 144 -3.85 -2.69 14.89
CA LEU A 144 -2.90 -3.75 14.49
C LEU A 144 -2.14 -4.31 15.69
N GLY A 145 -1.72 -3.44 16.62
CA GLY A 145 -1.02 -3.83 17.84
C GLY A 145 -1.91 -4.41 18.93
N ALA A 146 -3.23 -4.24 18.86
CA ALA A 146 -4.17 -4.60 19.93
C ALA A 146 -4.09 -6.08 20.33
N ARG A 147 -3.88 -6.98 19.35
CA ARG A 147 -3.77 -8.43 19.60
C ARG A 147 -2.46 -8.83 20.29
N ALA A 148 -1.43 -7.99 20.20
CA ALA A 148 -0.14 -8.22 20.85
C ALA A 148 -0.07 -7.60 22.26
N GLY A 149 -1.16 -6.98 22.74
CA GLY A 149 -1.27 -6.40 24.08
C GLY A 149 -1.23 -4.86 24.11
N PRO A 150 -1.51 -4.25 25.27
CA PRO A 150 -1.67 -2.79 25.38
C PRO A 150 -0.38 -2.02 25.08
N TYR A 151 0.79 -2.54 25.49
CA TYR A 151 2.08 -1.91 25.18
C TYR A 151 2.36 -1.90 23.68
N ALA A 152 2.05 -2.98 22.98
CA ALA A 152 2.19 -3.06 21.53
C ALA A 152 1.21 -2.15 20.80
N ALA A 153 -0.03 -2.01 21.30
CA ALA A 153 -1.00 -1.07 20.78
C ALA A 153 -0.54 0.39 20.95
N CYS A 154 0.00 0.76 22.12
CA CYS A 154 0.56 2.10 22.35
C CYS A 154 1.77 2.37 21.46
N ALA A 155 2.71 1.42 21.37
CA ALA A 155 3.86 1.54 20.49
C ALA A 155 3.44 1.65 19.02
N GLY A 156 2.46 0.84 18.60
CA GLY A 156 1.87 0.88 17.26
C GLY A 156 1.22 2.23 16.95
N CYS A 157 0.42 2.77 17.87
CA CYS A 157 -0.20 4.09 17.72
C CYS A 157 0.85 5.20 17.56
N VAL A 158 1.86 5.24 18.44
CA VAL A 158 2.91 6.26 18.39
C VAL A 158 3.74 6.13 17.11
N GLY A 159 4.16 4.91 16.76
CA GLY A 159 4.96 4.66 15.56
C GLY A 159 4.22 5.02 14.27
N PHE A 160 2.98 4.55 14.11
CA PHE A 160 2.21 4.84 12.89
C PHE A 160 1.79 6.30 12.82
N SER A 161 1.42 6.95 13.92
CA SER A 161 1.11 8.39 13.89
C SER A 161 2.33 9.24 13.52
N ALA A 162 3.50 8.95 14.10
CA ALA A 162 4.73 9.65 13.77
C ALA A 162 5.14 9.43 12.31
N PHE A 163 5.11 8.18 11.83
CA PHE A 163 5.45 7.87 10.45
C PHE A 163 4.49 8.51 9.45
N SER A 164 3.18 8.37 9.64
CA SER A 164 2.19 8.93 8.72
C SER A 164 2.23 10.47 8.69
N THR A 165 2.43 11.12 9.84
CA THR A 165 2.56 12.59 9.88
C THR A 165 3.85 13.09 9.25
N ALA A 166 4.96 12.36 9.42
CA ALA A 166 6.23 12.72 8.80
C ALA A 166 6.16 12.63 7.27
N ILE A 167 5.55 11.57 6.73
CA ILE A 167 5.35 11.43 5.28
C ILE A 167 4.46 12.54 4.74
N ASP A 168 3.34 12.81 5.41
CA ASP A 168 2.43 13.86 4.96
C ASP A 168 3.09 15.24 5.03
N TRP A 169 3.80 15.54 6.11
CA TRP A 169 4.58 16.77 6.24
C TRP A 169 5.63 16.91 5.13
N TYR A 170 6.33 15.83 4.79
CA TYR A 170 7.30 15.82 3.69
C TYR A 170 6.64 16.09 2.34
N MET A 171 5.49 15.46 2.06
CA MET A 171 4.74 15.70 0.82
C MET A 171 4.18 17.12 0.72
N LEU A 172 3.86 17.75 1.86
CA LEU A 172 3.39 19.14 1.92
C LEU A 172 4.53 20.17 1.90
N SER A 173 5.78 19.76 2.14
CA SER A 173 6.90 20.68 2.12
C SER A 173 7.18 21.15 0.68
N PRO A 174 7.26 22.46 0.42
CA PRO A 174 7.57 22.96 -0.92
C PRO A 174 9.00 22.54 -1.28
N SER A 175 9.18 21.86 -2.41
CA SER A 175 10.49 21.68 -3.04
C SER A 175 11.04 23.05 -3.44
N GLU A 176 12.29 23.34 -3.07
CA GLU A 176 12.97 24.57 -3.46
C GLU A 176 12.85 24.80 -4.98
N PRO A 177 12.67 26.04 -5.47
CA PRO A 177 12.72 26.31 -6.89
C PRO A 177 14.11 25.92 -7.41
N ASP A 178 14.15 25.00 -8.38
CA ASP A 178 15.37 24.67 -9.12
C ASP A 178 15.93 25.97 -9.77
N ASP A 179 17.09 26.45 -9.30
CA ASP A 179 17.94 27.44 -9.98
C ASP A 179 18.70 26.80 -11.16
#